data_AF-A0A672LZ57-F1
#
_entry.id   AF-A0A672LZ57-F1
#
_cell.length_a   1.000
_cell.length_b   1.000
_cell.length_c   1.000
_cell.angle_alpha   90.00
_cell.angle_beta   90.00
_cell.angle_gamma   90.00
#
_symmetry.space_group_name_H-M   'P 1'
#
loop_
_entity.id
_entity.type
_entity.pdbx_description
1 polymer ?
#
loop_
_entity_poly.entity_id
_entity_poly.type
_entity_poly.pdbx_seq_one_letter_code
_entity_poly.pdbx_strand_id
1 'polypeptide(L)'
;FASLLMEKLSVDHGKKAKLEFAVYPAPQVSTAVVEPYNSVLTTHTTLEHSDCAFMVDNEAIYDICRNNLDIERPTYTNLNRLIGQIVSSITASLRFDGALNVDLTEFQTNLVPYPRIHFPLVTSAPVISAEKVYHEQLSIMEITNACFEPANQMVKCDPRHGKYMACCMLYRGDVVPKDVNAAIGSIKTKRTIQFVDWYIKCRDNRTR
;
A
#
# COMPACT_ATOMS: atom_id res chain seq x y z
N PHE A 1 16.20 -17.39 -5.43
CA PHE A 1 15.10 -18.38 -5.32
C PHE A 1 13.78 -17.79 -5.81
N ALA A 2 13.27 -16.71 -5.21
CA ALA A 2 12.00 -16.08 -5.59
C ALA A 2 11.86 -15.81 -7.10
N SER A 3 12.88 -15.21 -7.74
CA SER A 3 12.93 -14.99 -9.19
C SER A 3 12.65 -16.25 -10.01
N LEU A 4 13.37 -17.33 -9.71
CA LEU A 4 13.23 -18.61 -10.42
C LEU A 4 11.84 -19.23 -10.17
N LEU A 5 11.32 -19.10 -8.96
CA LEU A 5 9.97 -19.58 -8.63
C LEU A 5 8.91 -18.84 -9.45
N MET A 6 9.01 -17.52 -9.57
CA MET A 6 8.07 -16.70 -10.34
C MET A 6 8.11 -17.04 -11.84
N GLU A 7 9.29 -17.32 -12.38
CA GLU A 7 9.45 -17.81 -13.75
C GLU A 7 8.71 -19.15 -13.94
N LYS A 8 8.94 -20.13 -13.06
CA LYS A 8 8.28 -21.44 -13.13
C LYS A 8 6.76 -21.35 -12.95
N LEU A 9 6.29 -20.55 -11.99
CA LEU A 9 4.87 -20.31 -11.79
C LEU A 9 4.22 -19.62 -12.99
N SER A 10 4.95 -18.75 -13.69
CA SER A 10 4.43 -18.11 -14.91
C SER A 10 4.29 -19.10 -16.06
N VAL A 11 5.19 -20.08 -16.17
CA VAL A 11 5.09 -21.17 -17.16
C VAL A 11 3.90 -22.09 -16.86
N ASP A 12 3.78 -22.57 -15.62
CA ASP A 12 2.78 -23.57 -15.26
C ASP A 12 1.38 -22.97 -15.03
N HIS A 13 1.32 -21.71 -14.56
CA HIS A 13 0.10 -21.04 -14.10
C HIS A 13 -0.03 -19.59 -14.63
N GLY A 14 0.33 -19.34 -15.88
CA GLY A 14 0.36 -17.99 -16.47
C GLY A 14 -0.95 -17.19 -16.39
N LYS A 15 -2.12 -17.84 -16.31
CA LYS A 15 -3.43 -17.17 -16.18
C LYS A 15 -3.79 -16.77 -14.74
N LYS A 16 -2.99 -17.13 -13.75
CA LYS A 16 -3.26 -16.81 -12.34
C LYS A 16 -2.58 -15.50 -11.96
N ALA A 17 -3.29 -14.67 -11.19
CA ALA A 17 -2.73 -13.45 -10.63
C ALA A 17 -1.61 -13.78 -9.63
N LYS A 18 -0.50 -13.06 -9.74
CA LYS A 18 0.70 -13.22 -8.91
C LYS A 18 0.98 -11.91 -8.20
N LEU A 19 0.79 -11.91 -6.89
CA LEU A 19 1.06 -10.76 -6.03
C LEU A 19 2.33 -11.00 -5.22
N GLU A 20 3.15 -9.96 -5.11
CA GLU A 20 4.36 -9.95 -4.29
C GLU A 20 4.23 -8.91 -3.17
N PHE A 21 4.70 -9.27 -1.96
CA PHE A 21 4.94 -8.32 -0.88
C PHE A 21 6.45 -8.23 -0.70
N ALA A 22 7.06 -7.21 -1.31
CA ALA A 22 8.50 -7.07 -1.42
C ALA A 22 9.03 -6.12 -0.34
N VAL A 23 9.87 -6.65 0.55
CA VAL A 23 10.59 -5.84 1.52
C VAL A 23 11.84 -5.26 0.85
N TYR A 24 11.85 -3.96 0.64
CA TYR A 24 12.96 -3.23 0.06
C TYR A 24 14.00 -2.89 1.13
N PRO A 25 15.30 -2.98 0.79
CA PRO A 25 16.36 -2.67 1.72
C PRO A 25 16.41 -1.18 2.00
N ALA A 26 16.68 -0.84 3.26
CA ALA A 26 16.85 0.54 3.71
C ALA A 26 18.32 0.85 3.98
N PRO A 27 18.87 2.00 3.57
CA PRO A 27 20.27 2.35 3.80
C PRO A 27 20.68 2.31 5.29
N GLN A 28 19.77 2.69 6.19
CA GLN A 28 20.07 2.79 7.62
C GLN A 28 19.84 1.48 8.41
N VAL A 29 19.05 0.55 7.86
CA VAL A 29 18.65 -0.71 8.53
C VAL A 29 19.17 -1.93 7.76
N SER A 30 19.99 -1.72 6.74
CA SER A 30 20.58 -2.77 5.92
C SER A 30 21.49 -3.66 6.77
N THR A 31 21.29 -4.97 6.66
CA THR A 31 22.08 -5.97 7.40
C THR A 31 23.22 -6.53 6.56
N ALA A 32 23.12 -6.40 5.23
CA ALA A 32 24.12 -6.91 4.30
C ALA A 32 24.45 -5.88 3.20
N VAL A 33 25.74 -5.65 2.99
CA VAL A 33 26.27 -4.72 1.98
C VAL A 33 25.89 -5.08 0.53
N VAL A 34 25.46 -6.31 0.29
CA VAL A 34 25.06 -6.82 -1.03
C VAL A 34 23.56 -6.73 -1.31
N GLU A 35 22.77 -6.19 -0.37
CA GLU A 35 21.33 -5.99 -0.54
C GLU A 35 20.97 -5.23 -1.84
N PRO A 36 21.66 -4.13 -2.23
CA PRO A 36 21.36 -3.43 -3.46
C PRO A 36 21.48 -4.31 -4.72
N TYR A 37 22.51 -5.17 -4.78
CA TYR A 37 22.69 -6.09 -5.91
C TYR A 37 21.55 -7.10 -5.99
N ASN A 38 21.17 -7.67 -4.84
CA ASN A 38 20.10 -8.66 -4.78
C ASN A 38 18.74 -8.06 -5.15
N SER A 39 18.45 -6.84 -4.70
CA SER A 39 17.21 -6.12 -5.03
C SER A 39 17.11 -5.86 -6.53
N VAL A 40 18.16 -5.31 -7.14
CA VAL A 40 18.16 -5.01 -8.59
C VAL A 40 18.00 -6.28 -9.42
N LEU A 41 18.77 -7.35 -9.11
CA LEU A 41 18.69 -8.61 -9.84
C LEU A 41 17.32 -9.27 -9.70
N THR A 42 16.75 -9.26 -8.49
CA THR A 42 15.42 -9.84 -8.23
C THR A 42 14.36 -9.06 -8.99
N THR A 43 14.32 -7.73 -8.83
CA THR A 43 13.37 -6.86 -9.53
C THR A 43 13.46 -7.01 -11.05
N HIS A 44 14.67 -7.13 -11.62
CA HIS A 44 14.83 -7.30 -13.06
C HIS A 44 14.12 -8.57 -13.56
N THR A 45 14.34 -9.70 -12.88
CA THR A 45 13.75 -10.98 -13.26
C THR A 45 12.25 -11.08 -12.96
N THR A 46 11.76 -10.51 -11.86
CA THR A 46 10.35 -10.61 -11.47
C THR A 46 9.47 -9.60 -12.21
N LEU A 47 10.04 -8.57 -12.83
CA LEU A 47 9.29 -7.52 -13.55
C LEU A 47 8.36 -8.06 -14.64
N GLU A 48 8.74 -9.15 -15.32
CA GLU A 48 7.92 -9.74 -16.39
C GLU A 48 6.96 -10.82 -15.88
N HIS A 49 7.11 -11.21 -14.61
CA HIS A 49 6.41 -12.35 -14.03
C HIS A 49 5.49 -11.96 -12.86
N SER A 50 5.59 -10.74 -12.32
CA SER A 50 4.74 -10.25 -11.23
C SER A 50 3.63 -9.38 -11.80
N ASP A 51 2.39 -9.59 -11.32
CA ASP A 51 1.25 -8.78 -11.76
C ASP A 51 1.13 -7.49 -10.94
N CYS A 52 1.50 -7.55 -9.65
CA CYS A 52 1.53 -6.42 -8.74
C CYS A 52 2.44 -6.72 -7.53
N ALA A 53 3.36 -5.81 -7.23
CA ALA A 53 4.36 -5.94 -6.18
C ALA A 53 4.20 -4.79 -5.16
N PHE A 54 3.62 -5.11 -4.01
CA PHE A 54 3.47 -4.18 -2.90
C PHE A 54 4.81 -3.96 -2.23
N MET A 55 5.27 -2.71 -2.30
CA MET A 55 6.58 -2.31 -1.77
C MET A 55 6.47 -1.96 -0.29
N VAL A 56 7.43 -2.45 0.48
CA VAL A 56 7.49 -2.27 1.93
C VAL A 56 8.93 -1.95 2.33
N ASP A 57 9.17 -0.86 3.03
CA ASP A 57 10.49 -0.39 3.44
C ASP A 57 10.65 -0.55 4.96
N ASN A 58 11.73 -1.21 5.38
CA ASN A 58 12.03 -1.43 6.79
C ASN A 58 12.25 -0.11 7.55
N GLU A 59 12.84 0.91 6.93
CA GLU A 59 13.07 2.20 7.60
C GLU A 59 11.76 2.96 7.81
N ALA A 60 10.87 2.95 6.82
CA ALA A 60 9.55 3.58 6.94
C ALA A 60 8.71 2.91 8.03
N ILE A 61 8.69 1.57 8.09
CA ILE A 61 7.96 0.84 9.15
C ILE A 61 8.59 1.11 10.52
N TYR A 62 9.92 1.16 10.60
CA TYR A 62 10.63 1.48 11.84
C TYR A 62 10.23 2.86 12.36
N ASP A 63 10.20 3.87 11.47
CA ASP A 63 9.78 5.24 11.80
C ASP A 63 8.31 5.27 12.28
N ILE A 64 7.40 4.54 11.61
CA ILE A 64 5.99 4.43 12.04
C ILE A 64 5.88 3.79 13.43
N CYS A 65 6.57 2.68 13.68
CA CYS A 65 6.54 2.03 14.99
C CYS A 65 7.10 2.94 16.09
N ARG A 66 8.13 3.73 15.79
CA ARG A 66 8.73 4.62 16.77
C ARG A 66 7.86 5.83 17.07
N ASN A 67 7.32 6.48 16.05
CA ASN A 67 6.60 7.74 16.18
C ASN A 67 5.13 7.55 16.57
N ASN A 68 4.46 6.54 16.01
CA ASN A 68 3.02 6.36 16.20
C ASN A 68 2.69 5.39 17.33
N LEU A 69 3.51 4.36 17.54
CA LEU A 69 3.30 3.35 18.58
C LEU A 69 4.12 3.62 19.86
N ASP A 70 4.91 4.70 19.88
CA ASP A 70 5.77 5.12 20.99
C ASP A 70 6.78 4.04 21.43
N ILE A 71 7.23 3.20 20.48
CA ILE A 71 8.21 2.13 20.75
C ILE A 71 9.62 2.68 20.48
N GLU A 72 10.41 2.92 21.54
CA GLU A 72 11.74 3.54 21.40
C GLU A 72 12.71 2.72 20.53
N ARG A 73 12.66 1.39 20.65
CA ARG A 73 13.49 0.44 19.88
C ARG A 73 12.63 -0.67 19.27
N PRO A 74 11.98 -0.42 18.12
CA PRO A 74 11.20 -1.42 17.41
C PRO A 74 12.03 -2.67 17.08
N THR A 75 11.50 -3.85 17.40
CA THR A 75 12.08 -5.14 17.03
C THR A 75 11.44 -5.67 15.76
N TYR A 76 12.05 -6.65 15.08
CA TYR A 76 11.43 -7.31 13.93
C TYR A 76 10.04 -7.90 14.23
N THR A 77 9.76 -8.28 15.48
CA THR A 77 8.41 -8.71 15.89
C THR A 77 7.40 -7.57 15.78
N ASN A 78 7.78 -6.34 16.11
CA ASN A 78 6.92 -5.16 15.96
C ASN A 78 6.68 -4.84 14.48
N LEU A 79 7.74 -4.81 13.68
CA LEU A 79 7.67 -4.57 12.23
C LEU A 79 6.77 -5.60 11.56
N ASN A 80 6.98 -6.89 11.84
CA ASN A 80 6.19 -7.99 11.26
C ASN A 80 4.72 -7.97 11.69
N ARG A 81 4.40 -7.48 12.90
CA ARG A 81 3.00 -7.29 13.31
C ARG A 81 2.31 -6.22 12.47
N LEU A 82 2.99 -5.11 12.20
CA LEU A 82 2.46 -4.04 11.35
C LEU A 82 2.29 -4.52 9.91
N ILE A 83 3.30 -5.19 9.33
CA ILE A 83 3.21 -5.81 8.00
C ILE A 83 2.05 -6.81 7.96
N GLY A 84 1.93 -7.68 8.96
CA GLY A 84 0.85 -8.67 9.05
C GLY A 84 -0.55 -8.04 9.05
N GLN A 85 -0.72 -6.91 9.75
CA GLN A 85 -1.98 -6.17 9.75
C GLN A 85 -2.32 -5.62 8.36
N ILE A 86 -1.33 -5.11 7.63
CA ILE A 86 -1.49 -4.56 6.28
C ILE A 86 -1.84 -5.66 5.28
N VAL A 87 -1.08 -6.76 5.29
CA VAL A 87 -1.35 -7.93 4.44
C VAL A 87 -2.74 -8.51 4.74
N SER A 88 -3.14 -8.53 6.01
CA SER A 88 -4.50 -8.93 6.42
C SER A 88 -5.56 -7.99 5.85
N SER A 89 -5.32 -6.68 5.83
CA SER A 89 -6.26 -5.70 5.25
C SER A 89 -6.35 -5.79 3.73
N ILE A 90 -5.24 -5.98 3.02
CA ILE A 90 -5.23 -6.15 1.56
C ILE A 90 -5.96 -7.44 1.15
N THR A 91 -5.76 -8.53 1.90
CA THR A 91 -6.41 -9.82 1.64
C THR A 91 -7.79 -9.96 2.27
N ALA A 92 -8.31 -8.92 2.95
CA ALA A 92 -9.59 -9.01 3.65
C ALA A 92 -10.75 -9.22 2.69
N SER A 93 -10.75 -8.55 1.53
CA SER A 93 -11.79 -8.67 0.50
C SER A 93 -11.89 -10.07 -0.13
N LEU A 94 -10.84 -10.89 0.00
CA LEU A 94 -10.82 -12.28 -0.47
C LEU A 94 -11.37 -13.25 0.56
N ARG A 95 -11.42 -12.84 1.83
CA ARG A 95 -11.73 -13.71 2.99
C ARG A 95 -13.07 -13.42 3.62
N PHE A 96 -13.55 -12.18 3.50
CA PHE A 96 -14.79 -11.71 4.09
C PHE A 96 -15.64 -11.02 3.05
N ASP A 97 -16.94 -11.15 3.21
CA ASP A 97 -17.90 -10.40 2.40
C ASP A 97 -17.96 -8.93 2.85
N GLY A 98 -18.24 -8.04 1.91
CA GLY A 98 -18.15 -6.61 2.07
C GLY A 98 -18.97 -5.90 1.01
N ALA A 99 -19.34 -4.65 1.29
CA ALA A 99 -20.19 -3.86 0.39
C ALA A 99 -19.54 -3.60 -0.99
N LEU A 100 -18.21 -3.61 -1.06
CA LEU A 100 -17.43 -3.47 -2.29
C LEU A 100 -16.19 -4.37 -2.17
N ASN A 101 -16.33 -5.62 -2.60
CA ASN A 101 -15.24 -6.59 -2.58
C ASN A 101 -14.32 -6.36 -3.78
N VAL A 102 -13.04 -6.16 -3.51
CA VAL A 102 -11.99 -6.05 -4.54
C VAL A 102 -11.33 -7.41 -4.69
N ASP A 103 -11.33 -7.96 -5.90
CA ASP A 103 -10.63 -9.22 -6.20
C ASP A 103 -9.15 -8.98 -6.56
N LEU A 104 -8.38 -10.08 -6.69
CA LEU A 104 -6.97 -10.01 -7.05
C LEU A 104 -6.72 -9.40 -8.44
N THR A 105 -7.65 -9.62 -9.37
CA THR A 105 -7.57 -9.14 -10.76
C THR A 105 -7.87 -7.65 -10.85
N GLU A 106 -8.73 -7.15 -9.97
CA GLU A 106 -9.10 -5.75 -9.82
C GLU A 106 -7.95 -4.93 -9.25
N PHE A 107 -7.10 -5.49 -8.39
CA PHE A 107 -5.87 -4.79 -8.00
C PHE A 107 -4.99 -4.50 -9.21
N GLN A 108 -4.78 -5.47 -10.10
CA GLN A 108 -4.04 -5.26 -11.34
C GLN A 108 -4.75 -4.24 -12.23
N THR A 109 -6.05 -4.43 -12.48
CA THR A 109 -6.82 -3.58 -13.40
C THR A 109 -6.93 -2.12 -12.92
N ASN A 110 -7.03 -1.90 -11.61
CA ASN A 110 -7.25 -0.56 -11.03
C ASN A 110 -5.94 0.16 -10.68
N LEU A 111 -4.87 -0.55 -10.30
CA LEU A 111 -3.61 0.06 -9.83
C LEU A 111 -2.48 0.02 -10.85
N VAL A 112 -2.55 -0.85 -11.87
CA VAL A 112 -1.46 -1.09 -12.83
C VAL A 112 -1.86 -0.54 -14.21
N PRO A 113 -1.58 0.75 -14.49
CA PRO A 113 -1.93 1.35 -15.78
C PRO A 113 -1.08 0.80 -16.93
N TYR A 114 0.15 0.38 -16.64
CA TYR A 114 1.09 -0.20 -17.59
C TYR A 114 1.76 -1.43 -16.96
N PRO A 115 1.97 -2.53 -17.70
CA PRO A 115 2.50 -3.78 -17.13
C PRO A 115 3.83 -3.64 -16.38
N ARG A 116 4.69 -2.69 -16.75
CA ARG A 116 5.99 -2.46 -16.08
C ARG A 116 5.91 -1.55 -14.84
N ILE A 117 4.76 -0.92 -14.61
CA ILE A 117 4.54 0.04 -13.51
C ILE A 117 3.53 -0.57 -12.54
N HIS A 118 3.95 -1.65 -11.87
CA HIS A 118 3.09 -2.46 -10.99
C HIS A 118 3.54 -2.45 -9.53
N PHE A 119 4.17 -1.36 -9.09
CA PHE A 119 4.71 -1.21 -7.74
C PHE A 119 3.91 -0.18 -6.92
N PRO A 120 2.69 -0.52 -6.44
CA PRO A 120 1.92 0.40 -5.61
C PRO A 120 2.60 0.63 -4.26
N LEU A 121 2.51 1.87 -3.79
CA LEU A 121 2.85 2.24 -2.43
C LEU A 121 1.71 1.84 -1.50
N VAL A 122 2.07 1.31 -0.33
CA VAL A 122 1.09 0.93 0.70
C VAL A 122 1.14 1.93 1.84
N THR A 123 -0.04 2.31 2.31
CA THR A 123 -0.21 3.13 3.51
C THR A 123 -1.28 2.50 4.39
N SER A 124 -1.13 2.61 5.70
CA SER A 124 -2.13 2.14 6.65
C SER A 124 -2.45 3.22 7.67
N ALA A 125 -3.73 3.42 7.94
CA ALA A 125 -4.22 4.26 9.02
C ALA A 125 -5.53 3.67 9.59
N PRO A 126 -5.80 3.85 10.89
CA PRO A 126 -4.90 4.44 11.88
C PRO A 126 -3.85 3.44 12.39
N VAL A 127 -2.66 3.95 12.72
CA VAL A 127 -1.63 3.22 13.48
C VAL A 127 -1.41 4.01 14.77
N ILE A 128 -1.91 3.49 15.89
CA ILE A 128 -1.96 4.20 17.18
C ILE A 128 -1.60 3.21 18.30
N SER A 129 -0.89 3.70 19.33
CA SER A 129 -0.57 2.91 20.52
C SER A 129 -1.84 2.57 21.35
N ALA A 130 -1.81 1.44 22.04
CA ALA A 130 -2.97 0.96 22.82
C ALA A 130 -3.45 1.96 23.89
N GLU A 131 -2.55 2.81 24.40
CA GLU A 131 -2.85 3.84 25.40
C GLU A 131 -3.66 5.00 24.80
N LYS A 132 -3.34 5.41 23.57
CA LYS A 132 -3.98 6.55 22.88
C LYS A 132 -5.37 6.20 22.31
N VAL A 133 -5.63 4.91 22.01
CA VAL A 133 -6.90 4.45 21.42
C VAL A 133 -8.13 4.80 22.27
N TYR A 134 -8.01 4.85 23.61
CA TYR A 134 -9.16 5.17 24.47
C TYR A 134 -9.54 6.65 24.49
N HIS A 135 -8.65 7.53 24.02
CA HIS A 135 -8.81 8.97 24.10
C HIS A 135 -9.18 9.61 22.75
N GLU A 136 -9.01 8.88 21.64
CA GLU A 136 -9.21 9.41 20.29
C GLU A 136 -10.30 8.64 19.55
N GLN A 137 -11.39 9.33 19.21
CA GLN A 137 -12.33 8.86 18.19
C GLN A 137 -11.91 9.47 16.86
N LEU A 138 -11.47 8.62 15.94
CA LEU A 138 -11.09 9.06 14.60
C LEU A 138 -12.25 8.95 13.63
N SER A 139 -12.57 10.06 12.97
CA SER A 139 -13.52 10.10 11.88
C SER A 139 -12.95 9.49 10.59
N ILE A 140 -13.83 9.07 9.69
CA ILE A 140 -13.45 8.58 8.35
C ILE A 140 -12.61 9.62 7.59
N MET A 141 -12.91 10.91 7.77
CA MET A 141 -12.15 12.00 7.15
C MET A 141 -10.71 12.05 7.65
N GLU A 142 -10.50 11.92 8.96
CA GLU A 142 -9.17 11.97 9.58
C GLU A 142 -8.31 10.78 9.19
N ILE A 143 -8.85 9.55 9.23
CA ILE A 143 -8.11 8.36 8.79
C ILE A 143 -7.77 8.43 7.30
N THR A 144 -8.69 8.97 6.48
CA THR A 144 -8.48 9.13 5.04
C THR A 144 -7.36 10.13 4.78
N ASN A 145 -7.34 11.25 5.50
CA ASN A 145 -6.27 12.24 5.41
C ASN A 145 -4.93 11.68 5.85
N ALA A 146 -4.92 10.91 6.96
CA ALA A 146 -3.71 10.28 7.46
C ALA A 146 -3.07 9.33 6.43
N CYS A 147 -3.85 8.69 5.56
CA CYS A 147 -3.31 7.85 4.48
C CYS A 147 -2.49 8.61 3.41
N PHE A 148 -2.66 9.92 3.29
CA PHE A 148 -1.89 10.75 2.36
C PHE A 148 -0.76 11.52 3.04
N GLU A 149 -0.58 11.37 4.35
CA GLU A 149 0.55 11.93 5.06
C GLU A 149 1.81 11.06 4.85
N PRO A 150 2.94 11.65 4.44
CA PRO A 150 4.18 10.89 4.19
C PRO A 150 4.63 10.05 5.38
N ALA A 151 4.32 10.48 6.61
CA ALA A 151 4.71 9.80 7.84
C ALA A 151 4.05 8.41 8.01
N ASN A 152 2.94 8.14 7.33
CA ASN A 152 2.23 6.86 7.45
C ASN A 152 2.53 5.91 6.26
N GLN A 153 3.31 6.36 5.27
CA GLN A 153 3.64 5.56 4.10
C GLN A 153 4.63 4.45 4.47
N MET A 154 4.42 3.25 3.91
CA MET A 154 5.28 2.09 4.18
C MET A 154 6.55 2.09 3.34
N VAL A 155 6.77 3.12 2.54
CA VAL A 155 7.98 3.31 1.72
C VAL A 155 8.45 4.74 1.91
N LYS A 156 9.75 4.93 2.12
CA LYS A 156 10.32 6.26 2.31
C LYS A 156 10.44 6.97 0.96
N CYS A 157 9.37 7.64 0.57
CA CYS A 157 9.32 8.51 -0.59
C CYS A 157 8.50 9.76 -0.29
N ASP A 158 8.83 10.89 -0.90
CA ASP A 158 7.96 12.06 -0.81
C ASP A 158 6.99 12.07 -2.01
N PRO A 159 5.69 11.78 -1.80
CA PRO A 159 4.72 11.74 -2.87
C PRO A 159 4.48 13.10 -3.53
N ARG A 160 4.90 14.21 -2.88
CA ARG A 160 4.72 15.58 -3.39
C ARG A 160 5.66 15.89 -4.55
N HIS A 161 6.76 15.13 -4.69
CA HIS A 161 7.64 15.20 -5.86
C HIS A 161 7.13 14.38 -7.04
N GLY A 162 6.01 13.67 -6.89
CA GLY A 162 5.42 12.83 -7.91
C GLY A 162 3.95 13.17 -8.20
N LYS A 163 3.32 12.32 -8.99
CA LYS A 163 1.87 12.34 -9.24
C LYS A 163 1.30 10.94 -9.01
N TYR A 164 0.12 10.88 -8.42
CA TYR A 164 -0.62 9.63 -8.24
C TYR A 164 -1.22 9.19 -9.58
N MET A 165 -0.90 7.96 -10.01
CA MET A 165 -1.50 7.35 -11.20
C MET A 165 -2.82 6.65 -10.90
N ALA A 166 -2.91 6.03 -9.72
CA ALA A 166 -4.09 5.35 -9.22
C ALA A 166 -4.05 5.35 -7.69
N CYS A 167 -5.21 5.18 -7.07
CA CYS A 167 -5.34 5.05 -5.62
C CYS A 167 -6.52 4.11 -5.31
N CYS A 168 -6.30 3.14 -4.42
CA CYS A 168 -7.33 2.27 -3.90
C CYS A 168 -7.37 2.44 -2.37
N MET A 169 -8.56 2.66 -1.82
CA MET A 169 -8.77 2.83 -0.39
C MET A 169 -9.61 1.67 0.13
N LEU A 170 -9.01 0.83 0.98
CA LEU A 170 -9.65 -0.35 1.56
C LEU A 170 -10.09 -0.04 2.99
N TYR A 171 -11.36 0.34 3.16
CA TYR A 171 -11.92 0.61 4.48
C TYR A 171 -12.42 -0.68 5.15
N ARG A 172 -12.23 -0.78 6.48
CA ARG A 172 -12.78 -1.86 7.32
C ARG A 172 -13.40 -1.29 8.58
N GLY A 173 -14.48 -1.91 9.04
CA GLY A 173 -15.20 -1.54 10.26
C GLY A 173 -16.55 -0.89 9.97
N ASP A 174 -17.06 -0.14 10.94
CA ASP A 174 -18.30 0.62 10.81
C ASP A 174 -18.06 1.87 9.95
N VAL A 175 -18.31 1.73 8.65
CA VAL A 175 -17.96 2.74 7.65
C VAL A 175 -19.19 3.04 6.80
N VAL A 176 -19.62 4.29 6.86
CA VAL A 176 -20.77 4.78 6.08
C VAL A 176 -20.28 5.21 4.68
N PRO A 177 -20.80 4.64 3.58
CA PRO A 177 -20.34 4.96 2.23
C PRO A 177 -20.45 6.45 1.85
N LYS A 178 -21.44 7.16 2.42
CA LYS A 178 -21.62 8.61 2.23
C LYS A 178 -20.41 9.39 2.73
N ASP A 179 -19.90 9.04 3.91
CA ASP A 179 -18.79 9.75 4.55
C ASP A 179 -17.46 9.44 3.86
N VAL A 180 -17.30 8.20 3.37
CA VAL A 180 -16.17 7.82 2.50
C VAL A 180 -16.14 8.66 1.23
N ASN A 181 -17.28 8.82 0.55
CA ASN A 181 -17.36 9.64 -0.66
C ASN A 181 -17.06 11.13 -0.37
N ALA A 182 -17.52 11.65 0.77
CA ALA A 182 -17.20 13.01 1.20
C ALA A 182 -15.69 13.17 1.49
N ALA A 183 -15.06 12.20 2.16
CA ALA A 183 -13.64 12.18 2.45
C ALA A 183 -12.78 12.14 1.18
N ILE A 184 -13.11 11.23 0.25
CA ILE A 184 -12.43 11.14 -1.06
C ILE A 184 -12.63 12.44 -1.86
N GLY A 185 -13.83 13.04 -1.80
CA GLY A 185 -14.11 14.32 -2.42
C GLY A 185 -13.20 15.44 -1.90
N SER A 186 -12.98 15.49 -0.58
CA SER A 186 -12.07 16.45 0.06
C SER A 186 -10.61 16.22 -0.34
N ILE A 187 -10.15 14.97 -0.41
CA ILE A 187 -8.78 14.64 -0.84
C ILE A 187 -8.49 15.16 -2.25
N LYS A 188 -9.44 15.01 -3.19
CA LYS A 188 -9.27 15.44 -4.58
C LYS A 188 -9.12 16.96 -4.75
N THR A 189 -9.56 17.76 -3.77
CA THR A 189 -9.42 19.23 -3.83
C THR A 189 -8.14 19.75 -3.18
N LYS A 190 -7.40 18.90 -2.45
CA LYS A 190 -6.13 19.29 -1.82
C LYS A 190 -5.03 19.48 -2.86
N ARG A 191 -4.43 20.68 -2.89
CA ARG A 191 -3.34 21.04 -3.81
C ARG A 191 -2.06 20.22 -3.63
N THR A 192 -1.86 19.66 -2.43
CA THR A 192 -0.70 18.82 -2.10
C THR A 192 -0.78 17.41 -2.72
N ILE A 193 -1.95 17.00 -3.19
CA ILE A 193 -2.19 15.67 -3.76
C ILE A 193 -2.49 15.85 -5.25
N GLN A 194 -1.49 15.53 -6.08
CA GLN A 194 -1.59 15.69 -7.52
C GLN A 194 -1.78 14.34 -8.20
N PHE A 195 -2.82 14.22 -9.02
CA PHE A 195 -3.04 13.05 -9.87
C PHE A 195 -2.54 13.32 -11.30
N VAL A 196 -2.26 12.26 -12.05
CA VAL A 196 -1.93 12.38 -13.48
C VAL A 196 -3.14 12.84 -14.30
N ASP A 197 -2.90 13.56 -15.40
CA ASP A 197 -3.99 14.21 -16.15
C ASP A 197 -4.89 13.21 -16.89
N TRP A 198 -4.33 12.06 -17.28
CA TRP A 198 -5.06 10.94 -17.89
C TRP A 198 -5.73 10.04 -16.85
N TYR A 199 -5.72 10.40 -15.56
CA TYR A 199 -6.41 9.66 -14.51
C TYR A 199 -7.91 9.60 -14.82
N ILE A 200 -8.35 8.43 -15.27
CA ILE A 200 -9.76 8.15 -15.53
C ILE A 200 -10.45 8.04 -14.17
N LYS A 201 -11.07 9.15 -13.75
CA LYS A 201 -12.14 9.26 -12.76
C LYS A 201 -12.62 7.92 -12.16
N CYS A 202 -12.61 7.82 -10.82
CA CYS A 202 -13.76 7.21 -10.13
C CYS A 202 -15.03 7.75 -10.81
N ARG A 203 -15.81 6.88 -11.45
CA ARG A 203 -17.03 7.23 -12.20
C ARG A 203 -17.92 8.16 -11.37
N ASP A 204 -17.86 9.46 -11.65
CA ASP A 204 -19.00 10.36 -11.46
C ASP A 204 -19.68 10.43 -12.83
N ASN A 205 -20.71 9.61 -12.99
CA ASN A 205 -21.62 9.65 -14.13
C ASN A 205 -22.47 10.91 -13.99
N ARG A 206 -21.90 12.07 -14.34
CA ARG A 206 -22.67 13.25 -14.71
C ARG A 206 -22.65 13.37 -16.22
N THR A 207 -23.70 12.77 -16.80
CA THR A 207 -24.50 13.29 -17.92
C THR A 207 -23.90 14.47 -18.70
N ARG A 208 -23.65 14.23 -19.99
CA ARG A 208 -24.24 15.10 -21.01
C ARG A 208 -25.73 14.79 -21.11
#